data_AF-A0AAU8SDZ0-F1
#
_entry.id   AF-A0AAU8SDZ0-F1
#
_cell.length_a   1.000
_cell.length_b   1.000
_cell.length_c   1.000
_cell.angle_alpha   90.00
_cell.angle_beta   90.00
_cell.angle_gamma   90.00
#
_symmetry.space_group_name_H-M   'P 1'
#
loop_
_entity.id
_entity.type
_entity.pdbx_description
1 polymer ?
#
loop_
_entity_poly.entity_id
_entity_poly.type
_entity_poly.pdbx_seq_one_letter_code
_entity_poly.pdbx_strand_id
1 'polypeptide(L)'
;MSAVIDDHAHGHDHAHGPAKGLMRWVLTTNHKDIGTMYLWFSFIMFLLGGSFAMVIRAELFQPGLQIVEPAFFNQMTTMHGLIMVFGAVMPAFVGLANWMIPLMIGAPDMALPRMNNFSFWLLPAAFLLLVSTLFSPGGGPNFGWTFYAPLSTTYAPASVTFFIFAIHLMGISSIMGAINVIATILNLRAPGMTLMKMPLFVWTWLITAFLLIAVMPVLAGVVTMMLMDIHFGTSFFSAAGGGDPVLFQHVFWFFGHPEVYIMILPAFGAVSSIIPAFSRKPLFGYTSMVYATGAIAFLSFIVWAHHMFVVGIPVVGELFFMYATMLIAVPTGVKVFNWVSTMWEGSLTFETPMLFAIAFVILFTIGGFSGLMLAIAPADFQYHDTYFVVAHFHYVLVPGAIFGIFASAYYWLPKWTGHMYDETLGKLHFWLSFIGMNMAFFPMHFVGLAGMPRRIPDYNLQFADFNMVSSIGAFMFGATQIFFLFIVIKCIRGGAPAPAKPWDGAEGLEWSVPSPAPYHTFQTPPEVK
;
A
#
# COMPACT_ATOMS: atom_id res chain seq x y z
N MET A 1 -21.35 -12.59 -32.73
CA MET A 1 -21.73 -13.74 -33.57
C MET A 1 -22.64 -14.63 -32.75
N SER A 2 -23.71 -15.10 -33.39
CA SER A 2 -24.85 -15.85 -32.86
C SER A 2 -24.48 -17.03 -31.97
N ALA A 3 -25.07 -17.09 -30.77
CA ALA A 3 -25.01 -18.27 -29.90
C ALA A 3 -26.11 -19.25 -30.33
N VAL A 4 -25.70 -20.44 -30.77
CA VAL A 4 -26.58 -21.60 -30.91
C VAL A 4 -26.77 -22.16 -29.51
N ILE A 5 -28.04 -22.23 -29.08
CA ILE A 5 -28.47 -22.91 -27.86
C ILE A 5 -28.70 -24.36 -28.26
N ASP A 6 -27.83 -25.27 -27.84
CA ASP A 6 -28.10 -26.71 -27.86
C ASP A 6 -28.48 -27.15 -26.44
N ASP A 7 -29.74 -27.58 -26.33
CA ASP A 7 -30.37 -28.14 -25.15
C ASP A 7 -29.98 -29.62 -25.04
N HIS A 8 -29.09 -29.97 -24.11
CA HIS A 8 -28.92 -31.36 -23.67
C HIS A 8 -28.69 -31.44 -22.17
N ALA A 9 -29.77 -31.79 -21.47
CA ALA A 9 -29.77 -32.21 -20.08
C ALA A 9 -29.07 -33.57 -19.93
N HIS A 10 -27.87 -33.57 -19.33
CA HIS A 10 -27.31 -34.72 -18.63
C HIS A 10 -26.48 -34.24 -17.44
N GLY A 11 -26.88 -34.67 -16.24
CA GLY A 11 -26.22 -34.32 -14.99
C GLY A 11 -24.81 -34.89 -14.92
N HIS A 12 -23.86 -34.01 -14.65
CA HIS A 12 -22.57 -34.32 -14.05
C HIS A 12 -22.12 -33.09 -13.26
N ASP A 13 -22.36 -33.11 -11.95
CA ASP A 13 -21.69 -32.22 -10.99
C ASP A 13 -20.19 -32.58 -10.95
N HIS A 14 -19.46 -32.19 -11.98
CA HIS A 14 -18.02 -32.05 -11.91
C HIS A 14 -17.74 -30.65 -11.36
N ALA A 15 -17.80 -30.51 -10.03
CA ALA A 15 -17.14 -29.40 -9.36
C ALA A 15 -15.64 -29.54 -9.63
N HIS A 16 -15.18 -28.97 -10.75
CA HIS A 16 -13.77 -28.90 -11.10
C HIS A 16 -13.05 -28.07 -10.03
N GLY A 17 -12.53 -28.77 -9.03
CA GLY A 17 -11.59 -28.19 -8.08
C GLY A 17 -10.38 -27.60 -8.82
N PRO A 18 -9.60 -26.75 -8.16
CA PRO A 18 -8.44 -26.13 -8.78
C PRO A 18 -7.50 -27.16 -9.39
N ALA A 19 -6.86 -26.79 -10.51
CA ALA A 19 -5.81 -27.60 -11.12
C ALA A 19 -4.74 -27.96 -10.08
N LYS A 20 -4.13 -29.14 -10.19
CA LYS A 20 -3.08 -29.58 -9.25
C LYS A 20 -1.69 -29.18 -9.74
N GLY A 21 -0.75 -28.99 -8.82
CA GLY A 21 0.65 -28.68 -9.12
C GLY A 21 0.95 -27.21 -9.40
N LEU A 22 2.19 -26.93 -9.81
CA LEU A 22 2.69 -25.55 -10.01
C LEU A 22 1.98 -24.82 -11.17
N MET A 23 1.58 -25.55 -12.21
CA MET A 23 0.89 -24.97 -13.36
C MET A 23 -0.47 -24.37 -13.02
N ARG A 24 -1.09 -24.76 -11.89
CA ARG A 24 -2.26 -24.07 -11.33
C ARG A 24 -1.95 -22.58 -11.19
N TRP A 25 -0.89 -22.25 -10.47
CA TRP A 25 -0.55 -20.86 -10.13
C TRP A 25 -0.07 -20.07 -11.35
N VAL A 26 0.62 -20.72 -12.28
CA VAL A 26 1.11 -20.06 -13.49
C VAL A 26 -0.03 -19.69 -14.43
N LEU A 27 -0.94 -20.64 -14.69
CA LEU A 27 -1.99 -20.51 -15.71
C LEU A 27 -3.37 -20.14 -15.14
N THR A 28 -3.49 -19.92 -13.83
CA THR A 28 -4.77 -19.60 -13.20
C THR A 28 -5.34 -18.30 -13.73
N THR A 29 -6.65 -18.30 -13.96
CA THR A 29 -7.44 -17.09 -14.20
C THR A 29 -8.31 -16.74 -12.99
N ASN A 30 -8.30 -17.54 -11.93
CA ASN A 30 -9.17 -17.34 -10.79
C ASN A 30 -8.68 -16.17 -9.91
N HIS A 31 -9.56 -15.20 -9.65
CA HIS A 31 -9.23 -14.04 -8.81
C HIS A 31 -8.70 -14.38 -7.42
N LYS A 32 -9.11 -15.50 -6.81
CA LYS A 32 -8.63 -15.90 -5.48
C LYS A 32 -7.20 -16.42 -5.53
N ASP A 33 -6.87 -17.25 -6.51
CA ASP A 33 -5.49 -17.73 -6.69
C ASP A 33 -4.56 -16.56 -7.02
N ILE A 34 -4.95 -15.68 -7.95
CA ILE A 34 -4.19 -14.47 -8.30
C ILE A 34 -4.04 -13.56 -7.08
N GLY A 35 -5.11 -13.34 -6.33
CA GLY A 35 -5.08 -12.58 -5.08
C GLY A 35 -4.11 -13.17 -4.06
N THR A 36 -4.07 -14.50 -3.91
CA THR A 36 -3.10 -15.18 -3.04
C THR A 36 -1.66 -15.00 -3.52
N MET A 37 -1.43 -15.05 -4.83
CA MET A 37 -0.11 -14.80 -5.41
C MET A 37 0.37 -13.37 -5.12
N TYR A 38 -0.51 -12.37 -5.28
CA TYR A 38 -0.23 -10.98 -4.90
C TYR A 38 0.12 -10.82 -3.42
N LEU A 39 -0.63 -11.47 -2.52
CA LEU A 39 -0.38 -11.41 -1.07
C LEU A 39 0.96 -12.05 -0.69
N TRP A 40 1.30 -13.21 -1.25
CA TRP A 40 2.60 -13.84 -1.00
C TRP A 40 3.75 -13.04 -1.60
N PHE A 41 3.60 -12.55 -2.83
CA PHE A 41 4.58 -11.67 -3.46
C PHE A 41 4.84 -10.43 -2.60
N SER A 42 3.76 -9.74 -2.19
CA SER A 42 3.82 -8.59 -1.30
C SER A 42 4.54 -8.92 0.00
N PHE A 43 4.23 -10.04 0.63
CA PHE A 43 4.87 -10.41 1.89
C PHE A 43 6.36 -10.72 1.72
N ILE A 44 6.77 -11.36 0.62
CA ILE A 44 8.19 -11.58 0.30
C ILE A 44 8.91 -10.23 0.10
N MET A 45 8.29 -9.31 -0.65
CA MET A 45 8.83 -7.96 -0.84
C MET A 45 8.87 -7.16 0.46
N PHE A 46 7.89 -7.33 1.34
CA PHE A 46 7.86 -6.71 2.67
C PHE A 46 9.03 -7.18 3.54
N LEU A 47 9.33 -8.49 3.54
CA LEU A 47 10.51 -9.02 4.23
C LEU A 47 11.81 -8.52 3.59
N LEU A 48 11.88 -8.46 2.26
CA LEU A 48 13.06 -7.96 1.54
C LEU A 48 13.32 -6.47 1.82
N GLY A 49 12.32 -5.60 1.65
CA GLY A 49 12.41 -4.18 1.97
C GLY A 49 12.65 -3.94 3.45
N GLY A 50 12.04 -4.75 4.33
CA GLY A 50 12.31 -4.76 5.76
C GLY A 50 13.76 -5.12 6.09
N SER A 51 14.36 -6.08 5.40
CA SER A 51 15.77 -6.44 5.59
C SER A 51 16.71 -5.28 5.27
N PHE A 52 16.40 -4.48 4.23
CA PHE A 52 17.17 -3.26 3.91
C PHE A 52 17.03 -2.20 5.00
N ALA A 53 15.84 -2.06 5.61
CA ALA A 53 15.66 -1.20 6.78
C ALA A 53 16.49 -1.68 7.98
N MET A 54 16.64 -3.00 8.17
CA MET A 54 17.48 -3.54 9.25
C MET A 54 18.95 -3.18 9.03
N VAL A 55 19.45 -3.21 7.78
CA VAL A 55 20.82 -2.75 7.48
C VAL A 55 20.99 -1.26 7.80
N ILE A 56 20.04 -0.42 7.38
CA ILE A 56 20.06 1.03 7.66
C ILE A 56 20.07 1.29 9.17
N ARG A 57 19.23 0.59 9.93
CA ARG A 57 19.14 0.78 11.38
C ARG A 57 20.29 0.14 12.16
N ALA A 58 20.92 -0.90 11.61
CA ALA A 58 22.15 -1.45 12.15
C ALA A 58 23.30 -0.44 12.03
N GLU A 59 23.45 0.18 10.86
CA GLU A 59 24.45 1.24 10.63
C GLU A 59 24.22 2.41 11.59
N LEU A 60 22.97 2.86 11.71
CA LEU A 60 22.59 4.00 12.53
C LEU A 60 22.36 3.66 14.01
N PHE A 61 22.88 2.53 14.51
CA PHE A 61 22.74 2.15 15.92
C PHE A 61 23.66 3.00 16.81
N GLN A 62 24.85 3.34 16.32
CA GLN A 62 25.83 4.18 17.00
C GLN A 62 26.39 5.25 16.06
N PRO A 63 26.85 6.42 16.58
CA PRO A 63 27.54 7.44 15.80
C PRO A 63 28.85 6.92 15.17
N GLY A 64 29.20 7.44 14.00
CA GLY A 64 30.30 6.99 13.15
C GLY A 64 29.88 5.86 12.20
N LEU A 65 30.64 5.64 11.12
CA LEU A 65 30.42 4.50 10.22
C LEU A 65 30.84 3.18 10.88
N GLN A 66 29.99 2.15 10.80
CA GLN A 66 30.15 0.89 11.55
C GLN A 66 30.20 -0.36 10.65
N ILE A 67 29.20 -0.55 9.79
CA ILE A 67 28.89 -1.83 9.15
C ILE A 67 28.99 -1.72 7.63
N VAL A 68 28.50 -0.62 7.04
CA VAL A 68 28.38 -0.46 5.59
C VAL A 68 28.97 0.85 5.07
N GLU A 69 29.50 0.76 3.85
CA GLU A 69 29.98 1.94 3.12
C GLU A 69 28.82 2.90 2.75
N PRO A 70 29.05 4.22 2.72
CA PRO A 70 28.02 5.22 2.40
C PRO A 70 27.25 4.96 1.11
N ALA A 71 27.92 4.48 0.06
CA ALA A 71 27.26 4.15 -1.21
C ALA A 71 26.25 3.01 -1.06
N PHE A 72 26.60 1.97 -0.30
CA PHE A 72 25.71 0.84 -0.05
C PHE A 72 24.56 1.23 0.88
N PHE A 73 24.80 2.08 1.87
CA PHE A 73 23.73 2.67 2.70
C PHE A 73 22.67 3.40 1.84
N ASN A 74 23.12 4.20 0.87
CA ASN A 74 22.23 4.89 -0.05
C ASN A 74 21.47 3.93 -0.98
N GLN A 75 22.10 2.82 -1.39
CA GLN A 75 21.42 1.74 -2.12
C GLN A 75 20.32 1.10 -1.28
N MET A 76 20.61 0.73 -0.03
CA MET A 76 19.62 0.15 0.89
C MET A 76 18.45 1.12 1.13
N THR A 77 18.74 2.42 1.32
CA THR A 77 17.72 3.45 1.52
C THR A 77 16.83 3.61 0.27
N THR A 78 17.43 3.60 -0.92
CA THR A 78 16.69 3.71 -2.19
C THR A 78 15.82 2.50 -2.43
N MET A 79 16.40 1.30 -2.31
CA MET A 79 15.73 0.03 -2.55
C MET A 79 14.65 -0.25 -1.51
N HIS A 80 14.87 0.09 -0.23
CA HIS A 80 13.85 0.01 0.81
C HIS A 80 12.59 0.77 0.41
N GLY A 81 12.73 2.06 0.06
CA GLY A 81 11.58 2.89 -0.30
C GLY A 81 10.83 2.35 -1.52
N LEU A 82 11.55 1.99 -2.58
CA LEU A 82 10.95 1.45 -3.81
C LEU A 82 10.22 0.12 -3.56
N ILE A 83 10.85 -0.81 -2.84
CA ILE A 83 10.26 -2.13 -2.58
C ILE A 83 9.09 -2.05 -1.63
N MET A 84 9.15 -1.22 -0.58
CA MET A 84 8.04 -1.08 0.36
C MET A 84 6.80 -0.47 -0.30
N VAL A 85 6.97 0.57 -1.11
CA VAL A 85 5.86 1.27 -1.78
C VAL A 85 5.28 0.41 -2.90
N PHE A 86 6.11 0.05 -3.90
CA PHE A 86 5.63 -0.62 -5.12
C PHE A 86 5.56 -2.15 -5.02
N GLY A 87 6.36 -2.76 -4.14
CA GLY A 87 6.50 -4.22 -4.04
C GLY A 87 5.70 -4.83 -2.90
N ALA A 88 5.58 -4.13 -1.77
CA ALA A 88 4.88 -4.60 -0.59
C ALA A 88 3.47 -4.01 -0.49
N VAL A 89 3.34 -2.70 -0.27
CA VAL A 89 2.05 -2.07 0.07
C VAL A 89 1.04 -2.18 -1.07
N MET A 90 1.37 -1.72 -2.28
CA MET A 90 0.42 -1.80 -3.40
C MET A 90 0.01 -3.24 -3.72
N PRO A 91 0.94 -4.20 -3.86
CA PRO A 91 0.57 -5.57 -4.21
C PRO A 91 -0.24 -6.28 -3.11
N ALA A 92 -0.04 -5.96 -1.82
CA ALA A 92 -0.89 -6.48 -0.74
C ALA A 92 -2.34 -6.06 -0.97
N PHE A 93 -2.55 -4.78 -1.20
CA PHE A 93 -3.87 -4.22 -1.43
C PHE A 93 -4.49 -4.77 -2.72
N VAL A 94 -3.75 -4.86 -3.83
CA VAL A 94 -4.25 -5.49 -5.06
C VAL A 94 -4.61 -6.97 -4.83
N GLY A 95 -3.87 -7.68 -3.98
CA GLY A 95 -4.20 -9.04 -3.55
C GLY A 95 -5.52 -9.13 -2.78
N LEU A 96 -5.74 -8.21 -1.84
CA LEU A 96 -7.01 -8.06 -1.11
C LEU A 96 -8.17 -7.71 -2.06
N ALA A 97 -7.93 -6.82 -3.03
CA ALA A 97 -8.91 -6.42 -4.04
C ALA A 97 -9.37 -7.62 -4.87
N ASN A 98 -8.39 -8.37 -5.39
CA ASN A 98 -8.61 -9.59 -6.17
C ASN A 98 -9.43 -10.61 -5.39
N TRP A 99 -9.07 -10.83 -4.13
CA TRP A 99 -9.81 -11.75 -3.28
C TRP A 99 -11.24 -11.28 -2.99
N MET A 100 -11.40 -10.03 -2.56
CA MET A 100 -12.62 -9.58 -1.90
C MET A 100 -13.61 -8.87 -2.81
N ILE A 101 -13.18 -8.14 -3.86
CA ILE A 101 -14.11 -7.36 -4.69
C ILE A 101 -15.17 -8.26 -5.34
N PRO A 102 -14.82 -9.36 -6.06
CA PRO A 102 -15.84 -10.22 -6.64
C PRO A 102 -16.77 -10.83 -5.59
N LEU A 103 -16.24 -11.20 -4.42
CA LEU A 103 -17.05 -11.75 -3.33
C LEU A 103 -18.04 -10.72 -2.77
N MET A 104 -17.59 -9.49 -2.57
CA MET A 104 -18.38 -8.39 -1.99
C MET A 104 -19.46 -7.85 -2.93
N ILE A 105 -19.25 -7.94 -4.25
CA ILE A 105 -20.23 -7.48 -5.24
C ILE A 105 -21.11 -8.60 -5.81
N GLY A 106 -20.91 -9.86 -5.39
CA GLY A 106 -21.70 -10.99 -5.87
C GLY A 106 -21.32 -11.48 -7.28
N ALA A 107 -20.08 -11.25 -7.71
CA ALA A 107 -19.57 -11.65 -9.02
C ALA A 107 -18.85 -13.01 -8.99
N PRO A 108 -18.86 -13.78 -10.08
CA PRO A 108 -18.16 -15.07 -10.15
C PRO A 108 -16.64 -14.95 -10.20
N ASP A 109 -16.11 -13.88 -10.81
CA ASP A 109 -14.69 -13.59 -11.00
C ASP A 109 -14.48 -12.10 -11.33
N MET A 110 -13.24 -11.70 -11.60
CA MET A 110 -12.91 -10.40 -12.19
C MET A 110 -13.33 -10.34 -13.68
N ALA A 111 -13.57 -9.14 -14.22
CA ALA A 111 -14.05 -8.93 -15.59
C ALA A 111 -13.06 -9.36 -16.68
N LEU A 112 -11.75 -9.24 -16.44
CA LEU A 112 -10.69 -9.57 -17.38
C LEU A 112 -9.71 -10.59 -16.75
N PRO A 113 -10.10 -11.87 -16.57
CA PRO A 113 -9.32 -12.86 -15.81
C PRO A 113 -7.90 -13.12 -16.35
N ARG A 114 -7.73 -13.15 -17.68
CA ARG A 114 -6.41 -13.36 -18.31
C ARG A 114 -5.49 -12.15 -18.17
N MET A 115 -6.07 -10.94 -18.28
CA MET A 115 -5.34 -9.69 -18.06
C MET A 115 -4.85 -9.62 -16.60
N ASN A 116 -5.67 -10.08 -15.68
CA ASN A 116 -5.36 -10.15 -14.25
C ASN A 116 -4.17 -11.07 -13.94
N ASN A 117 -4.09 -12.22 -14.61
CA ASN A 117 -2.94 -13.12 -14.50
C ASN A 117 -1.67 -12.45 -15.04
N PHE A 118 -1.76 -11.84 -16.22
CA PHE A 118 -0.61 -11.17 -16.83
C PHE A 118 -0.13 -9.96 -16.00
N SER A 119 -1.05 -9.16 -15.44
CA SER A 119 -0.68 -8.04 -14.57
C SER A 119 0.11 -8.51 -13.36
N PHE A 120 -0.26 -9.64 -12.74
CA PHE A 120 0.54 -10.21 -11.67
C PHE A 120 1.95 -10.58 -12.12
N TRP A 121 2.11 -11.33 -13.22
CA TRP A 121 3.41 -11.86 -13.64
C TRP A 121 4.43 -10.79 -14.08
N LEU A 122 3.96 -9.60 -14.44
CA LEU A 122 4.83 -8.44 -14.66
C LEU A 122 5.55 -7.99 -13.38
N LEU A 123 4.95 -8.17 -12.19
CA LEU A 123 5.56 -7.73 -10.93
C LEU A 123 6.79 -8.56 -10.52
N PRO A 124 6.75 -9.90 -10.43
CA PRO A 124 7.96 -10.68 -10.18
C PRO A 124 9.07 -10.36 -11.18
N ALA A 125 8.75 -10.21 -12.47
CA ALA A 125 9.74 -9.83 -13.48
C ALA A 125 10.35 -8.45 -13.20
N ALA A 126 9.52 -7.45 -12.89
CA ALA A 126 9.97 -6.10 -12.58
C ALA A 126 10.87 -6.05 -11.33
N PHE A 127 10.49 -6.75 -10.26
CA PHE A 127 11.26 -6.74 -9.01
C PHE A 127 12.51 -7.61 -9.07
N LEU A 128 12.52 -8.70 -9.85
CA LEU A 128 13.75 -9.42 -10.16
C LEU A 128 14.72 -8.51 -10.92
N LEU A 129 14.22 -7.73 -11.89
CA LEU A 129 15.03 -6.76 -12.63
C LEU A 129 15.59 -5.68 -11.69
N LEU A 130 14.75 -5.11 -10.82
CA LEU A 130 15.17 -4.10 -9.86
C LEU A 130 16.22 -4.64 -8.88
N VAL A 131 15.99 -5.82 -8.28
CA VAL A 131 16.92 -6.43 -7.33
C VAL A 131 18.23 -6.85 -8.00
N SER A 132 18.18 -7.26 -9.27
CA SER A 132 19.40 -7.62 -10.03
C SER A 132 20.42 -6.47 -10.09
N THR A 133 19.95 -5.22 -10.00
CA THR A 133 20.84 -4.04 -10.03
C THR A 133 21.86 -4.02 -8.89
N LEU A 134 21.54 -4.61 -7.72
CA LEU A 134 22.47 -4.72 -6.59
C LEU A 134 23.67 -5.61 -6.91
N PHE A 135 23.54 -6.51 -7.89
CA PHE A 135 24.59 -7.42 -8.33
C PHE A 135 25.30 -6.94 -9.61
N SER A 136 24.85 -5.83 -10.21
CA SER A 136 25.45 -5.27 -11.41
C SER A 136 26.76 -4.53 -11.12
N PRO A 137 27.70 -4.46 -12.08
CA PRO A 137 28.87 -3.59 -11.97
C PRO A 137 28.45 -2.13 -11.73
N GLY A 138 28.91 -1.52 -10.64
CA GLY A 138 28.51 -0.18 -10.20
C GLY A 138 27.38 -0.15 -9.16
N GLY A 139 26.78 -1.30 -8.84
CA GLY A 139 25.76 -1.45 -7.81
C GLY A 139 24.37 -0.94 -8.21
N GLY A 140 23.44 -1.00 -7.26
CA GLY A 140 22.04 -0.61 -7.47
C GLY A 140 21.81 0.91 -7.39
N PRO A 141 20.57 1.36 -7.67
CA PRO A 141 20.14 2.74 -7.49
C PRO A 141 20.49 3.30 -6.10
N ASN A 142 21.11 4.47 -6.05
CA ASN A 142 21.63 5.09 -4.81
C ASN A 142 21.22 6.57 -4.66
N PHE A 143 20.14 6.98 -5.30
CA PHE A 143 19.67 8.37 -5.40
C PHE A 143 18.36 8.65 -4.62
N GLY A 144 17.93 7.71 -3.78
CA GLY A 144 16.67 7.74 -3.04
C GLY A 144 15.47 7.33 -3.91
N TRP A 145 14.37 6.88 -3.29
CA TRP A 145 13.17 6.39 -4.01
C TRP A 145 12.46 7.47 -4.86
N THR A 146 12.85 8.74 -4.71
CA THR A 146 12.35 9.88 -5.49
C THR A 146 13.18 10.13 -6.75
N PHE A 147 14.38 9.54 -6.85
CA PHE A 147 15.24 9.51 -8.04
C PHE A 147 15.33 10.84 -8.79
N TYR A 148 15.61 11.93 -8.07
CA TYR A 148 15.69 13.27 -8.67
C TYR A 148 16.86 13.42 -9.63
N ALA A 149 16.58 14.09 -10.75
CA ALA A 149 17.63 14.68 -11.57
C ALA A 149 18.32 15.84 -10.80
N PRO A 150 19.62 16.06 -10.98
CA PRO A 150 20.53 15.35 -11.90
C PRO A 150 21.15 14.07 -11.31
N LEU A 151 20.83 13.69 -10.06
CA LEU A 151 21.48 12.56 -9.39
C LEU A 151 21.12 11.22 -10.05
N SER A 152 19.89 11.06 -10.50
CA SER A 152 19.40 9.87 -11.21
C SER A 152 19.66 9.85 -12.72
N THR A 153 20.21 10.92 -13.28
CA THR A 153 20.59 11.02 -14.69
C THR A 153 22.11 11.02 -14.83
N THR A 154 22.75 12.14 -14.48
CA THR A 154 24.18 12.39 -14.70
C THR A 154 25.07 11.50 -13.82
N TYR A 155 24.65 11.22 -12.59
CA TYR A 155 25.46 10.53 -11.58
C TYR A 155 24.96 9.11 -11.28
N ALA A 156 24.01 8.62 -12.07
CA ALA A 156 23.41 7.33 -11.82
C ALA A 156 24.40 6.18 -12.10
N PRO A 157 24.31 5.06 -11.38
CA PRO A 157 25.09 3.88 -11.70
C PRO A 157 24.68 3.34 -13.09
N ALA A 158 25.59 2.60 -13.74
CA ALA A 158 25.32 1.98 -15.04
C ALA A 158 24.07 1.07 -15.05
N SER A 159 23.65 0.58 -13.87
CA SER A 159 22.44 -0.23 -13.68
C SER A 159 21.12 0.55 -13.79
N VAL A 160 21.13 1.89 -13.89
CA VAL A 160 19.93 2.75 -13.91
C VAL A 160 18.92 2.38 -15.01
N THR A 161 19.39 1.85 -16.13
CA THR A 161 18.52 1.40 -17.23
C THR A 161 17.62 0.25 -16.81
N PHE A 162 18.13 -0.70 -16.01
CA PHE A 162 17.32 -1.79 -15.44
C PHE A 162 16.27 -1.25 -14.45
N PHE A 163 16.64 -0.24 -13.66
CA PHE A 163 15.69 0.47 -12.79
C PHE A 163 14.56 1.12 -13.61
N ILE A 164 14.88 1.85 -14.68
CA ILE A 164 13.89 2.48 -15.57
C ILE A 164 12.92 1.44 -16.12
N PHE A 165 13.43 0.33 -16.66
CA PHE A 165 12.58 -0.73 -17.20
C PHE A 165 11.73 -1.40 -16.12
N ALA A 166 12.26 -1.61 -14.91
CA ALA A 166 11.50 -2.15 -13.81
C ALA A 166 10.29 -1.26 -13.48
N ILE A 167 10.47 0.07 -13.41
CA ILE A 167 9.38 1.02 -13.14
C ILE A 167 8.31 0.97 -14.24
N HIS A 168 8.70 0.86 -15.52
CA HIS A 168 7.73 0.70 -16.61
C HIS A 168 6.90 -0.58 -16.47
N LEU A 169 7.53 -1.71 -16.15
CA LEU A 169 6.83 -2.99 -15.97
C LEU A 169 5.86 -2.93 -14.79
N MET A 170 6.26 -2.32 -13.67
CA MET A 170 5.36 -2.06 -12.53
C MET A 170 4.17 -1.18 -12.95
N GLY A 171 4.42 -0.14 -13.76
CA GLY A 171 3.40 0.75 -14.28
C GLY A 171 2.35 0.05 -15.15
N ILE A 172 2.80 -0.78 -16.08
CA ILE A 172 1.91 -1.56 -16.95
C ILE A 172 1.05 -2.51 -16.11
N SER A 173 1.64 -3.22 -15.14
CA SER A 173 0.91 -4.07 -14.19
C SER A 173 -0.22 -3.30 -13.50
N SER A 174 0.09 -2.14 -12.91
CA SER A 174 -0.88 -1.36 -12.16
C SER A 174 -2.03 -0.82 -13.02
N ILE A 175 -1.74 -0.35 -14.25
CA ILE A 175 -2.77 0.13 -15.18
C ILE A 175 -3.70 -1.02 -15.58
N MET A 176 -3.17 -2.20 -15.90
CA MET A 176 -3.96 -3.37 -16.27
C MET A 176 -4.86 -3.83 -15.10
N GLY A 177 -4.31 -3.87 -13.89
CA GLY A 177 -5.08 -4.18 -12.68
C GLY A 177 -6.20 -3.17 -12.42
N ALA A 178 -5.93 -1.88 -12.57
CA ALA A 178 -6.91 -0.82 -12.38
C ALA A 178 -8.07 -0.90 -13.39
N ILE A 179 -7.77 -1.09 -14.68
CA ILE A 179 -8.80 -1.29 -15.72
C ILE A 179 -9.69 -2.48 -15.36
N ASN A 180 -9.09 -3.59 -14.93
CA ASN A 180 -9.82 -4.80 -14.56
C ASN A 180 -10.74 -4.56 -13.35
N VAL A 181 -10.26 -3.87 -12.30
CA VAL A 181 -11.08 -3.50 -11.14
C VAL A 181 -12.27 -2.63 -11.53
N ILE A 182 -12.07 -1.59 -12.36
CA ILE A 182 -13.15 -0.71 -12.83
C ILE A 182 -14.18 -1.51 -13.61
N ALA A 183 -13.75 -2.30 -14.59
CA ALA A 183 -14.62 -3.13 -15.41
C ALA A 183 -15.43 -4.11 -14.54
N THR A 184 -14.80 -4.71 -13.53
CA THR A 184 -15.45 -5.64 -12.59
C THR A 184 -16.53 -4.92 -11.78
N ILE A 185 -16.20 -3.81 -11.11
CA ILE A 185 -17.13 -3.11 -10.24
C ILE A 185 -18.29 -2.51 -11.02
N LEU A 186 -18.04 -1.93 -12.21
CA LEU A 186 -19.10 -1.24 -12.94
C LEU A 186 -20.04 -2.20 -13.68
N ASN A 187 -19.54 -3.36 -14.14
CA ASN A 187 -20.30 -4.25 -15.02
C ASN A 187 -20.79 -5.55 -14.36
N LEU A 188 -20.16 -6.02 -13.27
CA LEU A 188 -20.44 -7.35 -12.71
C LEU A 188 -21.11 -7.36 -11.32
N ARG A 189 -21.56 -6.20 -10.84
CA ARG A 189 -22.33 -6.13 -9.58
C ARG A 189 -23.61 -6.97 -9.66
N ALA A 190 -23.91 -7.62 -8.55
CA ALA A 190 -25.17 -8.31 -8.32
C ALA A 190 -26.38 -7.42 -8.64
N PRO A 191 -27.45 -7.98 -9.24
CA PRO A 191 -28.68 -7.26 -9.51
C PRO A 191 -29.23 -6.57 -8.25
N GLY A 192 -29.61 -5.30 -8.37
CA GLY A 192 -30.13 -4.48 -7.28
C GLY A 192 -29.08 -3.76 -6.41
N MET A 193 -27.79 -4.08 -6.57
CA MET A 193 -26.69 -3.34 -5.94
C MET A 193 -26.37 -2.06 -6.72
N THR A 194 -27.00 -0.96 -6.34
CA THR A 194 -26.64 0.38 -6.84
C THR A 194 -25.27 0.82 -6.30
N LEU A 195 -24.66 1.85 -6.90
CA LEU A 195 -23.37 2.40 -6.45
C LEU A 195 -23.38 2.73 -4.94
N MET A 196 -24.44 3.39 -4.45
CA MET A 196 -24.56 3.76 -3.04
C MET A 196 -24.98 2.60 -2.10
N LYS A 197 -25.02 1.36 -2.60
CA LYS A 197 -25.20 0.14 -1.80
C LYS A 197 -23.93 -0.71 -1.72
N MET A 198 -22.85 -0.34 -2.41
CA MET A 198 -21.61 -1.10 -2.40
C MET A 198 -20.89 -1.00 -1.04
N PRO A 199 -20.21 -2.06 -0.56
CA PRO A 199 -19.35 -1.96 0.61
C PRO A 199 -18.28 -0.87 0.43
N LEU A 200 -17.87 -0.20 1.52
CA LEU A 200 -16.93 0.91 1.42
C LEU A 200 -15.56 0.47 0.87
N PHE A 201 -15.12 -0.76 1.18
CA PHE A 201 -13.93 -1.35 0.57
C PHE A 201 -13.97 -1.33 -0.97
N VAL A 202 -15.12 -1.66 -1.56
CA VAL A 202 -15.32 -1.63 -3.01
C VAL A 202 -15.29 -0.20 -3.55
N TRP A 203 -15.90 0.76 -2.84
CA TRP A 203 -15.82 2.19 -3.21
C TRP A 203 -14.39 2.74 -3.20
N THR A 204 -13.63 2.44 -2.15
CA THR A 204 -12.25 2.90 -2.04
C THR A 204 -11.38 2.31 -3.15
N TRP A 205 -11.65 1.06 -3.57
CA TRP A 205 -10.97 0.45 -4.71
C TRP A 205 -11.37 1.03 -6.05
N LEU A 206 -12.65 1.35 -6.25
CA LEU A 206 -13.09 2.01 -7.47
C LEU A 206 -12.35 3.34 -7.67
N ILE A 207 -12.26 4.13 -6.60
CA ILE A 207 -11.52 5.40 -6.62
C ILE A 207 -10.03 5.17 -6.83
N THR A 208 -9.43 4.22 -6.10
CA THR A 208 -8.01 3.85 -6.24
C THR A 208 -7.67 3.46 -7.67
N ALA A 209 -8.53 2.70 -8.34
CA ALA A 209 -8.32 2.28 -9.72
C ALA A 209 -8.37 3.47 -10.71
N PHE A 210 -9.27 4.43 -10.52
CA PHE A 210 -9.28 5.64 -11.34
C PHE A 210 -8.04 6.51 -11.11
N LEU A 211 -7.59 6.65 -9.86
CA LEU A 211 -6.36 7.36 -9.54
C LEU A 211 -5.16 6.71 -10.25
N LEU A 212 -5.01 5.38 -10.17
CA LEU A 212 -3.94 4.65 -10.84
C LEU A 212 -3.91 4.91 -12.37
N ILE A 213 -5.06 4.86 -13.05
CA ILE A 213 -5.12 5.14 -14.49
C ILE A 213 -4.67 6.58 -14.79
N ALA A 214 -5.02 7.54 -13.94
CA ALA A 214 -4.69 8.93 -14.14
C ALA A 214 -3.20 9.25 -13.91
N VAL A 215 -2.54 8.57 -12.96
CA VAL A 215 -1.18 8.98 -12.51
C VAL A 215 -0.05 8.06 -12.96
N MET A 216 -0.30 6.76 -13.19
CA MET A 216 0.76 5.86 -13.65
C MET A 216 1.39 6.26 -14.99
N PRO A 217 0.65 6.81 -15.98
CA PRO A 217 1.26 7.35 -17.20
C PRO A 217 2.23 8.52 -16.95
N VAL A 218 2.01 9.31 -15.89
CA VAL A 218 2.88 10.43 -15.53
C VAL A 218 4.22 9.91 -14.99
N LEU A 219 4.19 8.87 -14.15
CA LEU A 219 5.40 8.19 -13.70
C LEU A 219 6.17 7.58 -14.88
N ALA A 220 5.48 6.91 -15.80
CA ALA A 220 6.11 6.37 -17.00
C ALA A 220 6.74 7.49 -17.85
N GLY A 221 6.08 8.64 -17.95
CA GLY A 221 6.59 9.84 -18.61
C GLY A 221 7.91 10.33 -17.99
N VAL A 222 8.00 10.47 -16.68
CA VAL A 222 9.23 10.96 -16.03
C VAL A 222 10.41 10.00 -16.21
N VAL A 223 10.20 8.68 -16.06
CA VAL A 223 11.29 7.71 -16.28
C VAL A 223 11.63 7.53 -17.76
N THR A 224 10.69 7.79 -18.68
CA THR A 224 10.98 7.86 -20.13
C THR A 224 11.83 9.07 -20.45
N MET A 225 11.50 10.26 -19.94
CA MET A 225 12.34 11.45 -20.11
C MET A 225 13.74 11.23 -19.53
N MET A 226 13.84 10.52 -18.39
CA MET A 226 15.11 10.12 -17.80
C MET A 226 15.92 9.20 -18.75
N LEU A 227 15.27 8.21 -19.36
CA LEU A 227 15.89 7.33 -20.37
C LEU A 227 16.41 8.11 -21.57
N MET A 228 15.64 9.08 -22.06
CA MET A 228 15.99 9.92 -23.20
C MET A 228 17.19 10.82 -22.91
N ASP A 229 17.24 11.43 -21.71
CA ASP A 229 18.36 12.28 -21.29
C ASP A 229 19.65 11.46 -21.13
N ILE A 230 19.56 10.21 -20.67
CA ILE A 230 20.73 9.34 -20.47
C ILE A 230 21.26 8.77 -21.80
N HIS A 231 20.37 8.27 -22.67
CA HIS A 231 20.78 7.42 -23.81
C HIS A 231 20.58 8.06 -25.19
N PHE A 232 19.73 9.08 -25.30
CA PHE A 232 19.34 9.66 -26.60
C PHE A 232 19.72 11.13 -26.75
N GLY A 233 20.47 11.69 -25.79
CA GLY A 233 21.02 13.03 -25.87
C GLY A 233 19.98 14.14 -25.77
N THR A 234 18.80 13.86 -25.21
CA THR A 234 17.84 14.91 -24.87
C THR A 234 18.31 15.69 -23.64
N SER A 235 17.61 16.77 -23.30
CA SER A 235 17.94 17.60 -22.14
C SER A 235 16.67 18.11 -21.47
N PHE A 236 15.75 17.20 -21.13
CA PHE A 236 14.54 17.53 -20.38
C PHE A 236 14.89 18.10 -19.00
N PHE A 237 15.83 17.48 -18.30
CA PHE A 237 16.20 17.84 -16.93
C PHE A 237 17.61 18.43 -16.81
N SER A 238 18.39 18.44 -17.90
CA SER A 238 19.75 18.99 -17.91
C SER A 238 19.74 20.50 -18.14
N ALA A 239 20.08 21.27 -17.11
CA ALA A 239 20.23 22.73 -17.21
C ALA A 239 21.27 23.15 -18.27
N ALA A 240 22.32 22.34 -18.47
CA ALA A 240 23.35 22.62 -19.48
C ALA A 240 22.80 22.57 -20.92
N GLY A 241 21.74 21.80 -21.16
CA GLY A 241 21.04 21.72 -22.45
C GLY A 241 19.76 22.56 -22.52
N GLY A 242 19.51 23.42 -21.52
CA GLY A 242 18.31 24.27 -21.45
C GLY A 242 17.08 23.63 -20.78
N GLY A 243 17.22 22.43 -20.20
CA GLY A 243 16.19 21.76 -19.40
C GLY A 243 16.11 22.27 -17.98
N ASP A 244 15.17 21.71 -17.20
CA ASP A 244 14.92 22.12 -15.81
C ASP A 244 14.91 20.91 -14.86
N PRO A 245 15.88 20.79 -13.93
CA PRO A 245 15.85 19.77 -12.88
C PRO A 245 14.62 19.87 -11.96
N VAL A 246 14.01 21.05 -11.78
CA VAL A 246 12.82 21.23 -10.94
C VAL A 246 11.56 20.71 -11.64
N LEU A 247 11.51 20.74 -12.99
CA LEU A 247 10.46 20.07 -13.77
C LEU A 247 10.37 18.58 -13.41
N PHE A 248 11.51 17.91 -13.19
CA PHE A 248 11.53 16.53 -12.72
C PHE A 248 10.66 16.36 -11.48
N GLN A 249 10.85 17.23 -10.48
CA GLN A 249 10.16 17.15 -9.21
C GLN A 249 8.66 17.41 -9.37
N HIS A 250 8.27 18.38 -10.22
CA HIS A 250 6.86 18.63 -10.51
C HIS A 250 6.18 17.39 -11.12
N VAL A 251 6.78 16.77 -12.14
CA VAL A 251 6.22 15.59 -12.80
C VAL A 251 6.19 14.39 -11.86
N PHE A 252 7.28 14.15 -11.12
CA PHE A 252 7.36 13.07 -10.16
C PHE A 252 6.31 13.22 -9.06
N TRP A 253 6.15 14.40 -8.46
CA TRP A 253 5.19 14.59 -7.37
C TRP A 253 3.74 14.70 -7.83
N PHE A 254 3.49 15.17 -9.06
CA PHE A 254 2.16 15.08 -9.65
C PHE A 254 1.65 13.63 -9.69
N PHE A 255 2.56 12.66 -9.88
CA PHE A 255 2.29 11.26 -9.64
C PHE A 255 2.33 10.90 -8.14
N GLY A 256 3.41 11.25 -7.46
CA GLY A 256 3.77 10.70 -6.15
C GLY A 256 2.82 11.10 -5.03
N HIS A 257 2.18 12.27 -5.11
CA HIS A 257 1.23 12.68 -4.09
C HIS A 257 -0.12 11.93 -4.20
N PRO A 258 -0.78 11.83 -5.37
CA PRO A 258 -1.88 10.89 -5.54
C PRO A 258 -1.54 9.44 -5.17
N GLU A 259 -0.31 9.00 -5.42
CA GLU A 259 0.14 7.64 -5.08
C GLU A 259 0.07 7.35 -3.58
N VAL A 260 0.37 8.32 -2.71
CA VAL A 260 0.21 8.09 -1.27
C VAL A 260 -1.25 7.87 -0.86
N TYR A 261 -2.21 8.42 -1.61
CA TYR A 261 -3.62 8.13 -1.39
C TYR A 261 -4.03 6.77 -1.96
N ILE A 262 -3.50 6.38 -3.12
CA ILE A 262 -3.67 5.02 -3.67
C ILE A 262 -3.26 3.96 -2.63
N MET A 263 -2.20 4.22 -1.86
CA MET A 263 -1.73 3.32 -0.81
C MET A 263 -2.62 3.28 0.44
N ILE A 264 -3.35 4.35 0.78
CA ILE A 264 -4.13 4.42 2.04
C ILE A 264 -5.63 4.20 1.86
N LEU A 265 -6.21 4.55 0.71
CA LEU A 265 -7.65 4.45 0.48
C LEU A 265 -8.18 3.02 0.67
N PRO A 266 -7.52 1.96 0.15
CA PRO A 266 -7.93 0.58 0.43
C PRO A 266 -7.93 0.22 1.92
N ALA A 267 -6.98 0.75 2.70
CA ALA A 267 -6.92 0.55 4.15
C ALA A 267 -8.16 1.17 4.83
N PHE A 268 -8.54 2.40 4.44
CA PHE A 268 -9.77 3.03 4.91
C PHE A 268 -11.00 2.19 4.61
N GLY A 269 -11.03 1.57 3.42
CA GLY A 269 -12.10 0.67 3.02
C GLY A 269 -12.20 -0.57 3.92
N ALA A 270 -11.07 -1.22 4.18
CA ALA A 270 -11.01 -2.43 4.98
C ALA A 270 -11.34 -2.16 6.46
N VAL A 271 -10.79 -1.09 7.04
CA VAL A 271 -11.12 -0.65 8.40
C VAL A 271 -12.62 -0.34 8.54
N SER A 272 -13.25 0.22 7.51
CA SER A 272 -14.70 0.43 7.46
C SER A 272 -15.53 -0.84 7.31
N SER A 273 -14.93 -2.00 7.05
CA SER A 273 -15.59 -3.31 7.17
C SER A 273 -15.35 -3.93 8.55
N ILE A 274 -14.17 -3.72 9.12
CA ILE A 274 -13.74 -4.31 10.39
C ILE A 274 -14.43 -3.63 11.59
N ILE A 275 -14.38 -2.29 11.67
CA ILE A 275 -14.93 -1.55 12.81
C ILE A 275 -16.42 -1.84 13.03
N PRO A 276 -17.30 -1.79 12.02
CA PRO A 276 -18.71 -2.19 12.18
C PRO A 276 -18.86 -3.62 12.69
N ALA A 277 -18.07 -4.56 12.15
CA ALA A 277 -18.19 -5.98 12.46
C ALA A 277 -17.91 -6.29 13.95
N PHE A 278 -16.92 -5.63 14.53
CA PHE A 278 -16.55 -5.82 15.94
C PHE A 278 -17.22 -4.82 16.88
N SER A 279 -17.92 -3.81 16.36
CA SER A 279 -18.78 -2.91 17.13
C SER A 279 -20.25 -3.35 17.14
N ARG A 280 -20.62 -4.32 16.27
CA ARG A 280 -22.00 -4.80 16.05
C ARG A 280 -22.96 -3.65 15.75
N LYS A 281 -22.49 -2.68 14.96
CA LYS A 281 -23.21 -1.45 14.63
C LYS A 281 -22.95 -1.09 13.16
N PRO A 282 -23.95 -0.65 12.39
CA PRO A 282 -23.73 -0.20 11.02
C PRO A 282 -22.74 0.98 10.99
N LEU A 283 -22.01 1.09 9.88
CA LEU A 283 -21.05 2.17 9.66
C LEU A 283 -21.76 3.53 9.71
N PHE A 284 -21.37 4.36 10.67
CA PHE A 284 -21.91 5.71 10.80
C PHE A 284 -21.47 6.58 9.61
N GLY A 285 -22.41 7.33 9.02
CA GLY A 285 -22.11 8.28 7.96
C GLY A 285 -21.57 7.62 6.68
N TYR A 286 -22.12 6.47 6.25
CA TYR A 286 -21.71 5.82 4.99
C TYR A 286 -21.64 6.80 3.80
N THR A 287 -22.69 7.59 3.59
CA THR A 287 -22.74 8.57 2.50
C THR A 287 -21.65 9.64 2.62
N SER A 288 -21.41 10.16 3.84
CA SER A 288 -20.33 11.14 4.05
C SER A 288 -18.95 10.52 3.86
N MET A 289 -18.76 9.23 4.21
CA MET A 289 -17.52 8.51 3.91
C MET A 289 -17.27 8.35 2.40
N VAL A 290 -18.30 8.04 1.61
CA VAL A 290 -18.18 7.93 0.14
C VAL A 290 -17.78 9.28 -0.45
N TYR A 291 -18.48 10.36 -0.09
CA TYR A 291 -18.14 11.71 -0.57
C TYR A 291 -16.77 12.19 -0.09
N ALA A 292 -16.38 11.90 1.15
CA ALA A 292 -15.04 12.20 1.65
C ALA A 292 -13.95 11.48 0.85
N THR A 293 -14.19 10.22 0.47
CA THR A 293 -13.26 9.46 -0.38
C THR A 293 -13.14 10.08 -1.78
N GLY A 294 -14.26 10.51 -2.37
CA GLY A 294 -14.25 11.24 -3.65
C GLY A 294 -13.55 12.60 -3.57
N ALA A 295 -13.74 13.34 -2.47
CA ALA A 295 -13.07 14.61 -2.24
C ALA A 295 -11.55 14.45 -2.14
N ILE A 296 -11.07 13.42 -1.42
CA ILE A 296 -9.63 13.08 -1.36
C ILE A 296 -9.09 12.81 -2.77
N ALA A 297 -9.82 12.04 -3.58
CA ALA A 297 -9.41 11.73 -4.94
C ALA A 297 -9.21 13.00 -5.79
N PHE A 298 -10.17 13.93 -5.76
CA PHE A 298 -10.05 15.19 -6.47
C PHE A 298 -8.90 16.05 -5.93
N LEU A 299 -8.85 16.26 -4.61
CA LEU A 299 -7.85 17.12 -3.98
C LEU A 299 -6.42 16.59 -4.18
N SER A 300 -6.25 15.27 -4.30
CA SER A 300 -4.93 14.65 -4.50
C SER A 300 -4.17 15.19 -5.73
N PHE A 301 -4.87 15.66 -6.75
CA PHE A 301 -4.27 16.21 -7.98
C PHE A 301 -3.87 17.69 -7.88
N ILE A 302 -4.20 18.38 -6.79
CA ILE A 302 -3.97 19.83 -6.67
C ILE A 302 -3.10 20.21 -5.46
N VAL A 303 -2.38 19.24 -4.88
CA VAL A 303 -1.59 19.45 -3.66
C VAL A 303 -0.11 19.04 -3.77
N TRP A 304 0.32 18.49 -4.91
CA TRP A 304 1.62 17.83 -5.02
C TRP A 304 2.83 18.70 -4.68
N ALA A 305 2.77 20.00 -4.93
CA ALA A 305 3.90 20.89 -4.74
C ALA A 305 4.21 21.21 -3.27
N HIS A 306 3.42 20.71 -2.29
CA HIS A 306 3.86 20.77 -0.90
C HIS A 306 5.13 19.96 -0.64
N HIS A 307 5.49 19.03 -1.52
CA HIS A 307 6.77 18.31 -1.45
C HIS A 307 7.94 19.15 -1.99
N MET A 308 7.65 20.38 -2.43
CA MET A 308 8.56 21.23 -3.19
C MET A 308 8.69 22.62 -2.56
N PHE A 309 8.21 22.84 -1.33
CA PHE A 309 8.23 24.17 -0.72
C PHE A 309 9.64 24.79 -0.67
N VAL A 310 10.69 23.98 -0.50
CA VAL A 310 12.08 24.48 -0.42
C VAL A 310 12.80 24.61 -1.77
N VAL A 311 12.13 24.39 -2.92
CA VAL A 311 12.78 24.49 -4.25
C VAL A 311 12.72 25.90 -4.85
N GLY A 312 12.16 26.86 -4.12
CA GLY A 312 12.06 28.26 -4.55
C GLY A 312 10.86 28.55 -5.46
N ILE A 313 9.75 27.82 -5.28
CA ILE A 313 8.48 28.17 -5.97
C ILE A 313 7.99 29.56 -5.49
N PRO A 314 7.27 30.34 -6.33
CA PRO A 314 6.77 31.65 -5.91
C PRO A 314 5.82 31.55 -4.71
N VAL A 315 5.87 32.55 -3.80
CA VAL A 315 5.05 32.61 -2.57
C VAL A 315 3.55 32.40 -2.83
N VAL A 316 3.02 32.92 -3.94
CA VAL A 316 1.61 32.70 -4.32
C VAL A 316 1.32 31.21 -4.54
N GLY A 317 2.25 30.48 -5.16
CA GLY A 317 2.19 29.04 -5.32
C GLY A 317 2.27 28.32 -3.97
N GLU A 318 3.23 28.69 -3.11
CA GLU A 318 3.34 28.10 -1.76
C GLU A 318 2.04 28.24 -0.97
N LEU A 319 1.44 29.43 -0.95
CA LEU A 319 0.18 29.69 -0.26
C LEU A 319 -0.97 28.84 -0.81
N PHE A 320 -1.08 28.72 -2.14
CA PHE A 320 -2.10 27.86 -2.76
C PHE A 320 -1.95 26.41 -2.30
N PHE A 321 -0.74 25.84 -2.45
CA PHE A 321 -0.48 24.45 -2.12
C PHE A 321 -0.59 24.19 -0.61
N MET A 322 -0.20 25.14 0.24
CA MET A 322 -0.41 25.08 1.69
C MET A 322 -1.90 24.95 2.02
N TYR A 323 -2.74 25.90 1.59
CA TYR A 323 -4.18 25.86 1.90
C TYR A 323 -4.89 24.65 1.30
N ALA A 324 -4.55 24.28 0.05
CA ALA A 324 -5.11 23.11 -0.60
C ALA A 324 -4.75 21.81 0.14
N THR A 325 -3.51 21.70 0.64
CA THR A 325 -3.06 20.55 1.44
C THR A 325 -3.77 20.48 2.78
N MET A 326 -3.89 21.62 3.48
CA MET A 326 -4.62 21.69 4.75
C MET A 326 -6.09 21.29 4.58
N LEU A 327 -6.70 21.60 3.43
CA LEU A 327 -8.09 21.22 3.13
C LEU A 327 -8.29 19.69 3.09
N ILE A 328 -7.27 18.90 2.71
CA ILE A 328 -7.38 17.43 2.69
C ILE A 328 -7.54 16.83 4.09
N ALA A 329 -7.09 17.54 5.13
CA ALA A 329 -7.31 17.12 6.51
C ALA A 329 -8.81 17.02 6.84
N VAL A 330 -9.68 17.79 6.17
CA VAL A 330 -11.14 17.81 6.46
C VAL A 330 -11.81 16.49 6.04
N PRO A 331 -11.76 16.03 4.77
CA PRO A 331 -12.31 14.72 4.40
C PRO A 331 -11.74 13.56 5.22
N THR A 332 -10.45 13.62 5.55
CA THR A 332 -9.78 12.59 6.35
C THR A 332 -10.30 12.59 7.79
N GLY A 333 -10.45 13.77 8.40
CA GLY A 333 -11.03 13.94 9.73
C GLY A 333 -12.46 13.43 9.80
N VAL A 334 -13.30 13.71 8.79
CA VAL A 334 -14.68 13.18 8.71
C VAL A 334 -14.70 11.65 8.80
N LYS A 335 -13.77 10.96 8.13
CA LYS A 335 -13.65 9.50 8.23
C LYS A 335 -13.28 9.04 9.64
N VAL A 336 -12.30 9.69 10.27
CA VAL A 336 -11.89 9.39 11.65
C VAL A 336 -13.08 9.54 12.61
N PHE A 337 -13.80 10.64 12.53
CA PHE A 337 -14.99 10.85 13.37
C PHE A 337 -16.07 9.81 13.10
N ASN A 338 -16.34 9.47 11.84
CA ASN A 338 -17.32 8.44 11.51
C ASN A 338 -16.92 7.05 12.07
N TRP A 339 -15.63 6.67 12.07
CA TRP A 339 -15.18 5.44 12.71
C TRP A 339 -15.38 5.48 14.23
N VAL A 340 -15.01 6.58 14.87
CA VAL A 340 -15.22 6.76 16.32
C VAL A 340 -16.72 6.71 16.67
N SER A 341 -17.58 7.38 15.90
CA SER A 341 -19.03 7.33 16.05
C SER A 341 -19.62 5.95 15.75
N THR A 342 -18.98 5.14 14.91
CA THR A 342 -19.38 3.74 14.69
C THR A 342 -19.10 2.89 15.94
N MET A 343 -17.95 3.10 16.59
CA MET A 343 -17.60 2.40 17.84
C MET A 343 -18.39 2.90 19.05
N TRP A 344 -18.74 4.19 19.10
CA TRP A 344 -19.52 4.80 20.18
C TRP A 344 -20.84 4.08 20.40
N GLU A 345 -21.20 3.74 21.64
CA GLU A 345 -22.42 2.96 21.97
C GLU A 345 -22.54 1.62 21.20
N GLY A 346 -21.43 1.11 20.64
CA GLY A 346 -21.35 -0.23 20.08
C GLY A 346 -21.05 -1.29 21.14
N SER A 347 -21.27 -2.56 20.80
CA SER A 347 -20.87 -3.70 21.64
C SER A 347 -19.51 -4.21 21.14
N LEU A 348 -18.45 -3.57 21.62
CA LEU A 348 -17.07 -3.80 21.20
C LEU A 348 -16.51 -5.14 21.72
N THR A 349 -15.86 -5.88 20.82
CA THR A 349 -14.94 -6.97 21.19
C THR A 349 -13.55 -6.71 20.61
N PHE A 350 -12.51 -7.23 21.26
CA PHE A 350 -11.11 -6.91 20.99
C PHE A 350 -10.34 -8.11 20.43
N GLU A 351 -10.88 -8.70 19.39
CA GLU A 351 -10.17 -9.66 18.52
C GLU A 351 -9.03 -8.95 17.77
N THR A 352 -8.07 -9.75 17.30
CA THR A 352 -6.87 -9.27 16.62
C THR A 352 -7.14 -8.23 15.50
N PRO A 353 -8.13 -8.39 14.59
CA PRO A 353 -8.39 -7.41 13.54
C PRO A 353 -8.83 -6.06 14.11
N MET A 354 -9.63 -6.08 15.18
CA MET A 354 -10.14 -4.87 15.82
C MET A 354 -9.02 -4.11 16.54
N LEU A 355 -8.07 -4.81 17.16
CA LEU A 355 -6.90 -4.17 17.78
C LEU A 355 -6.07 -3.40 16.75
N PHE A 356 -5.76 -4.02 15.60
CA PHE A 356 -5.07 -3.33 14.51
C PHE A 356 -5.89 -2.18 13.94
N ALA A 357 -7.22 -2.31 13.82
CA ALA A 357 -8.10 -1.24 13.34
C ALA A 357 -8.15 -0.04 14.30
N ILE A 358 -8.16 -0.26 15.62
CA ILE A 358 -8.11 0.81 16.62
C ILE A 358 -6.75 1.50 16.59
N ALA A 359 -5.66 0.72 16.56
CA ALA A 359 -4.31 1.28 16.45
C ALA A 359 -4.12 2.06 15.16
N PHE A 360 -4.68 1.58 14.05
CA PHE A 360 -4.78 2.32 12.79
C PHE A 360 -5.41 3.69 13.04
N VAL A 361 -6.61 3.79 13.63
CA VAL A 361 -7.30 5.08 13.80
C VAL A 361 -6.48 6.04 14.66
N ILE A 362 -5.91 5.56 15.77
CA ILE A 362 -5.14 6.39 16.71
C ILE A 362 -3.82 6.86 16.09
N LEU A 363 -2.98 5.92 15.65
CA LEU A 363 -1.63 6.24 15.18
C LEU A 363 -1.65 6.96 13.83
N PHE A 364 -2.60 6.64 12.96
CA PHE A 364 -2.80 7.39 11.72
C PHE A 364 -3.21 8.84 11.99
N THR A 365 -4.00 9.09 13.05
CA THR A 365 -4.35 10.48 13.46
C THR A 365 -3.12 11.23 13.95
N ILE A 366 -2.23 10.58 14.72
CA ILE A 366 -0.95 11.17 15.15
C ILE A 366 -0.07 11.49 13.93
N GLY A 367 0.03 10.57 12.97
CA GLY A 367 0.74 10.81 11.70
C GLY A 367 0.10 11.94 10.89
N GLY A 368 -1.21 11.98 10.79
CA GLY A 368 -1.95 13.04 10.10
C GLY A 368 -1.72 14.41 10.72
N PHE A 369 -1.59 14.48 12.06
CA PHE A 369 -1.26 15.72 12.76
C PHE A 369 0.13 16.25 12.40
N SER A 370 1.17 15.41 12.38
CA SER A 370 2.49 15.84 11.89
C SER A 370 2.50 16.19 10.40
N GLY A 371 1.61 15.58 9.61
CA GLY A 371 1.41 15.96 8.20
C GLY A 371 0.80 17.34 8.02
N LEU A 372 -0.13 17.73 8.90
CA LEU A 372 -0.67 19.09 8.90
C LEU A 372 0.41 20.13 9.24
N MET A 373 1.37 19.77 10.10
CA MET A 373 2.53 20.63 10.37
C MET A 373 3.40 20.81 9.13
N LEU A 374 3.66 19.73 8.37
CA LEU A 374 4.41 19.77 7.11
C LEU A 374 3.66 20.51 5.99
N ALA A 375 2.34 20.60 6.05
CA ALA A 375 1.56 21.38 5.10
C ALA A 375 1.78 22.90 5.24
N ILE A 376 2.25 23.37 6.42
CA ILE A 376 2.49 24.79 6.70
C ILE A 376 3.86 25.18 6.14
N ALA A 377 3.89 25.82 4.97
CA ALA A 377 5.13 26.09 4.24
C ALA A 377 6.26 26.76 5.08
N PRO A 378 6.00 27.81 5.89
CA PRO A 378 7.05 28.40 6.74
C PRO A 378 7.62 27.43 7.78
N ALA A 379 6.82 26.49 8.27
CA ALA A 379 7.26 25.46 9.21
C ALA A 379 8.00 24.32 8.48
N ASP A 380 7.53 23.95 7.29
CA ASP A 380 8.18 22.93 6.45
C ASP A 380 9.63 23.30 6.17
N PHE A 381 9.96 24.58 5.94
CA PHE A 381 11.35 25.03 5.73
C PHE A 381 12.32 24.58 6.84
N GLN A 382 11.82 24.34 8.06
CA GLN A 382 12.64 23.85 9.17
C GLN A 382 12.72 22.32 9.23
N TYR A 383 11.65 21.61 8.88
CA TYR A 383 11.55 20.16 9.00
C TYR A 383 11.86 19.42 7.69
N HIS A 384 11.92 20.13 6.57
CA HIS A 384 12.12 19.56 5.24
C HIS A 384 13.40 18.74 5.21
N ASP A 385 13.30 17.52 4.66
CA ASP A 385 14.39 16.55 4.58
C ASP A 385 15.12 16.23 5.90
N THR A 386 14.49 16.47 7.05
CA THR A 386 14.93 15.90 8.33
C THR A 386 14.24 14.57 8.62
N TYR A 387 14.65 13.91 9.71
CA TYR A 387 13.95 12.75 10.23
C TYR A 387 12.49 13.01 10.62
N PHE A 388 12.03 14.27 10.72
CA PHE A 388 10.64 14.58 11.01
C PHE A 388 9.71 14.14 9.87
N VAL A 389 10.11 14.39 8.62
CA VAL A 389 9.40 13.90 7.42
C VAL A 389 9.38 12.38 7.39
N VAL A 390 10.51 11.75 7.74
CA VAL A 390 10.61 10.28 7.82
C VAL A 390 9.64 9.73 8.87
N ALA A 391 9.61 10.33 10.05
CA ALA A 391 8.73 9.94 11.15
C ALA A 391 7.25 10.08 10.77
N HIS A 392 6.86 11.24 10.24
CA HIS A 392 5.52 11.51 9.73
C HIS A 392 5.08 10.44 8.72
N PHE A 393 5.88 10.24 7.67
CA PHE A 393 5.52 9.33 6.59
C PHE A 393 5.39 7.88 7.07
N HIS A 394 6.27 7.43 7.98
CA HIS A 394 6.15 6.08 8.55
C HIS A 394 4.96 5.94 9.50
N TYR A 395 4.55 7.00 10.21
CA TYR A 395 3.34 6.99 11.04
C TYR A 395 2.04 6.93 10.21
N VAL A 396 2.02 7.53 9.01
CA VAL A 396 0.86 7.40 8.11
C VAL A 396 0.90 6.13 7.28
N LEU A 397 2.09 5.62 6.91
CA LEU A 397 2.20 4.44 6.05
C LEU A 397 2.18 3.12 6.85
N VAL A 398 2.89 3.00 7.97
CA VAL A 398 2.94 1.74 8.71
C VAL A 398 1.65 1.51 9.49
N PRO A 399 1.23 2.36 10.45
CA PRO A 399 -0.09 2.24 11.05
C PRO A 399 -1.25 2.43 10.10
N GLY A 400 -1.09 3.19 9.01
CA GLY A 400 -2.16 3.37 8.03
C GLY A 400 -2.28 2.16 7.08
N ALA A 401 -1.30 1.97 6.21
CA ALA A 401 -1.33 0.89 5.23
C ALA A 401 -1.01 -0.49 5.85
N ILE A 402 0.14 -0.63 6.52
CA ILE A 402 0.62 -1.96 6.98
C ILE A 402 -0.28 -2.55 8.08
N PHE A 403 -0.67 -1.78 9.10
CA PHE A 403 -1.61 -2.27 10.11
C PHE A 403 -3.01 -2.49 9.51
N GLY A 404 -3.42 -1.68 8.52
CA GLY A 404 -4.63 -1.95 7.73
C GLY A 404 -4.56 -3.29 6.99
N ILE A 405 -3.40 -3.64 6.41
CA ILE A 405 -3.14 -4.93 5.77
C ILE A 405 -3.16 -6.06 6.80
N PHE A 406 -2.55 -5.90 7.98
CA PHE A 406 -2.61 -6.92 9.03
C PHE A 406 -4.03 -7.11 9.56
N ALA A 407 -4.76 -6.03 9.80
CA ALA A 407 -6.16 -6.07 10.19
C ALA A 407 -6.99 -6.84 9.15
N SER A 408 -6.80 -6.50 7.86
CA SER A 408 -7.45 -7.18 6.73
C SER A 408 -7.09 -8.67 6.66
N ALA A 409 -5.80 -8.99 6.82
CA ALA A 409 -5.32 -10.36 6.79
C ALA A 409 -5.98 -11.16 7.90
N TYR A 410 -5.91 -10.72 9.16
CA TYR A 410 -6.57 -11.41 10.26
C TYR A 410 -8.10 -11.47 10.12
N TYR A 411 -8.74 -10.44 9.54
CA TYR A 411 -10.18 -10.43 9.33
C TYR A 411 -10.65 -11.48 8.32
N TRP A 412 -9.92 -11.66 7.21
CA TRP A 412 -10.30 -12.55 6.11
C TRP A 412 -9.52 -13.87 6.04
N LEU A 413 -8.46 -14.06 6.84
CA LEU A 413 -7.69 -15.30 6.87
C LEU A 413 -8.55 -16.56 7.10
N PRO A 414 -9.59 -16.54 7.97
CA PRO A 414 -10.49 -17.69 8.10
C PRO A 414 -11.27 -18.00 6.82
N LYS A 415 -11.63 -16.97 6.03
CA LYS A 415 -12.29 -17.13 4.74
C LYS A 415 -11.37 -17.75 3.69
N TRP A 416 -10.08 -17.42 3.72
CA TRP A 416 -9.09 -17.92 2.77
C TRP A 416 -8.66 -19.36 3.07
N THR A 417 -8.48 -19.67 4.35
CA THR A 417 -7.87 -20.94 4.80
C THR A 417 -8.88 -21.98 5.28
N GLY A 418 -10.08 -21.57 5.67
CA GLY A 418 -11.06 -22.45 6.31
C GLY A 418 -10.77 -22.75 7.78
N HIS A 419 -9.76 -22.11 8.38
CA HIS A 419 -9.38 -22.33 9.77
C HIS A 419 -9.29 -21.00 10.53
N MET A 420 -9.63 -21.04 11.81
CA MET A 420 -9.37 -19.93 12.72
C MET A 420 -7.90 -19.91 13.11
N TYR A 421 -7.28 -18.73 13.08
CA TYR A 421 -5.97 -18.52 13.67
C TYR A 421 -6.07 -18.44 15.20
N ASP A 422 -4.92 -18.50 15.85
CA ASP A 422 -4.81 -18.41 17.30
C ASP A 422 -4.84 -16.94 17.75
N GLU A 423 -5.92 -16.52 18.40
CA GLU A 423 -6.10 -15.14 18.89
C GLU A 423 -5.01 -14.72 19.89
N THR A 424 -4.44 -15.64 20.68
CA THR A 424 -3.38 -15.27 21.63
C THR A 424 -2.12 -14.88 20.88
N LEU A 425 -1.76 -15.67 19.85
CA LEU A 425 -0.63 -15.34 18.99
C LEU A 425 -0.91 -14.08 18.16
N GLY A 426 -2.13 -13.90 17.67
CA GLY A 426 -2.56 -12.70 16.95
C GLY A 426 -2.41 -11.43 17.78
N LYS A 427 -2.86 -11.45 19.04
CA LYS A 427 -2.71 -10.35 20.00
C LYS A 427 -1.25 -10.10 20.37
N LEU A 428 -0.45 -11.15 20.50
CA LEU A 428 0.99 -11.00 20.71
C LEU A 428 1.66 -10.32 19.51
N HIS A 429 1.32 -10.73 18.28
CA HIS A 429 1.77 -10.05 17.06
C HIS A 429 1.39 -8.56 17.12
N PHE A 430 0.14 -8.25 17.44
CA PHE A 430 -0.32 -6.86 17.58
C PHE A 430 0.54 -6.05 18.55
N TRP A 431 0.72 -6.51 19.80
CA TRP A 431 1.44 -5.75 20.81
C TRP A 431 2.91 -5.56 20.46
N LEU A 432 3.57 -6.60 19.95
CA LEU A 432 4.96 -6.49 19.52
C LEU A 432 5.12 -5.50 18.35
N SER A 433 4.21 -5.56 17.37
CA SER A 433 4.19 -4.63 16.24
C SER A 433 3.90 -3.19 16.68
N PHE A 434 2.93 -2.99 17.57
CA PHE A 434 2.55 -1.68 18.10
C PHE A 434 3.71 -1.02 18.86
N ILE A 435 4.34 -1.76 19.77
CA ILE A 435 5.48 -1.25 20.57
C ILE A 435 6.69 -1.00 19.68
N GLY A 436 7.07 -1.97 18.84
CA GLY A 436 8.21 -1.86 17.95
C GLY A 436 8.09 -0.66 16.99
N MET A 437 6.92 -0.48 16.37
CA MET A 437 6.63 0.66 15.50
C MET A 437 6.79 2.00 16.23
N ASN A 438 6.19 2.18 17.41
CA ASN A 438 6.29 3.44 18.14
C ASN A 438 7.73 3.70 18.60
N MET A 439 8.43 2.69 19.12
CA MET A 439 9.84 2.82 19.47
C MET A 439 10.72 3.16 18.25
N ALA A 440 10.41 2.60 17.08
CA ALA A 440 11.17 2.85 15.86
C ALA A 440 11.03 4.29 15.37
N PHE A 441 9.80 4.81 15.27
CA PHE A 441 9.56 6.05 14.53
C PHE A 441 9.13 7.24 15.40
N PHE A 442 8.63 7.04 16.62
CA PHE A 442 8.29 8.18 17.48
C PHE A 442 9.52 9.03 17.81
N PRO A 443 10.67 8.44 18.19
CA PRO A 443 11.91 9.19 18.43
C PRO A 443 12.37 10.03 17.23
N MET A 444 12.07 9.59 16.01
CA MET A 444 12.46 10.27 14.78
C MET A 444 11.84 11.67 14.67
N HIS A 445 10.66 11.91 15.26
CA HIS A 445 10.09 13.26 15.34
C HIS A 445 11.03 14.19 16.11
N PHE A 446 11.54 13.77 17.27
CA PHE A 446 12.40 14.63 18.10
C PHE A 446 13.75 14.93 17.45
N VAL A 447 14.44 13.92 16.91
CA VAL A 447 15.72 14.15 16.22
C VAL A 447 15.53 14.95 14.93
N GLY A 448 14.40 14.79 14.25
CA GLY A 448 14.03 15.60 13.09
C GLY A 448 13.80 17.06 13.43
N LEU A 449 13.04 17.35 14.50
CA LEU A 449 12.87 18.72 15.02
C LEU A 449 14.22 19.34 15.42
N ALA A 450 15.12 18.53 15.99
CA ALA A 450 16.46 18.94 16.38
C ALA A 450 17.46 19.04 15.20
N GLY A 451 17.01 18.83 13.96
CA GLY A 451 17.79 19.08 12.75
C GLY A 451 18.62 17.89 12.23
N MET A 452 18.34 16.66 12.65
CA MET A 452 18.98 15.48 12.07
C MET A 452 18.49 15.24 10.64
N PRO A 453 19.35 15.34 9.60
CA PRO A 453 18.93 15.16 8.22
C PRO A 453 18.69 13.69 7.91
N ARG A 454 17.79 13.41 6.95
CA ARG A 454 17.59 12.05 6.43
C ARG A 454 18.68 11.67 5.41
N ARG A 455 18.78 10.37 5.09
CA ARG A 455 19.67 9.82 4.04
C ARG A 455 21.17 10.08 4.28
N ILE A 456 21.58 10.18 5.54
CA ILE A 456 23.00 10.28 5.94
C ILE A 456 23.37 9.00 6.72
N PRO A 457 24.47 8.32 6.37
CA PRO A 457 24.90 7.08 7.03
C PRO A 457 25.55 7.30 8.40
N ASP A 458 25.80 8.55 8.80
CA ASP A 458 26.42 8.94 10.05
C ASP A 458 25.70 10.17 10.66
N TYR A 459 25.85 10.40 11.96
CA TYR A 459 25.19 11.45 12.70
C TYR A 459 25.98 11.87 13.96
N ASN A 460 25.71 13.08 14.47
CA ASN A 460 26.38 13.63 15.65
C ASN A 460 25.95 12.91 16.95
N LEU A 461 26.87 12.80 17.93
CA LEU A 461 26.65 12.25 19.28
C LEU A 461 25.34 12.73 19.95
N GLN A 462 24.89 13.96 19.72
CA GLN A 462 23.64 14.47 20.30
C GLN A 462 22.39 13.66 19.94
N PHE A 463 22.40 12.88 18.85
CA PHE A 463 21.27 12.06 18.41
C PHE A 463 21.40 10.57 18.76
N ALA A 464 22.46 10.18 19.51
CA ALA A 464 22.80 8.79 19.79
C ALA A 464 21.69 8.01 20.49
N ASP A 465 21.18 8.50 21.61
CA ASP A 465 20.21 7.76 22.42
C ASP A 465 18.90 7.50 21.65
N PHE A 466 18.38 8.52 20.96
CA PHE A 466 17.16 8.37 20.16
C PHE A 466 17.36 7.45 18.95
N ASN A 467 18.53 7.47 18.30
CA ASN A 467 18.83 6.52 17.23
C ASN A 467 18.95 5.09 17.75
N MET A 468 19.59 4.89 18.90
CA MET A 468 19.68 3.56 19.51
C MET A 468 18.28 3.00 19.81
N VAL A 469 17.40 3.79 20.43
CA VAL A 469 15.99 3.41 20.69
C VAL A 469 15.24 3.10 19.39
N SER A 470 15.39 3.98 18.38
CA SER A 470 14.80 3.79 17.05
C SER A 470 15.25 2.49 16.40
N SER A 471 16.52 2.13 16.49
CA SER A 471 17.05 0.88 15.97
C SER A 471 16.50 -0.33 16.72
N ILE A 472 16.44 -0.31 18.06
CA ILE A 472 15.85 -1.39 18.85
C ILE A 472 14.38 -1.62 18.47
N GLY A 473 13.61 -0.53 18.35
CA GLY A 473 12.22 -0.59 17.90
C GLY A 473 12.08 -1.18 16.49
N ALA A 474 12.97 -0.78 15.56
CA ALA A 474 12.95 -1.29 14.20
C ALA A 474 13.26 -2.79 14.12
N PHE A 475 14.27 -3.27 14.85
CA PHE A 475 14.59 -4.70 14.94
C PHE A 475 13.46 -5.50 15.59
N MET A 476 12.83 -4.96 16.65
CA MET A 476 11.66 -5.56 17.28
C MET A 476 10.49 -5.67 16.28
N PHE A 477 10.20 -4.58 15.56
CA PHE A 477 9.16 -4.58 14.54
C PHE A 477 9.47 -5.57 13.41
N GLY A 478 10.71 -5.61 12.91
CA GLY A 478 11.15 -6.52 11.84
C GLY A 478 11.03 -8.00 12.24
N ALA A 479 11.53 -8.38 13.42
CA ALA A 479 11.45 -9.76 13.93
C ALA A 479 10.00 -10.24 14.09
N THR A 480 9.11 -9.32 14.48
CA THR A 480 7.69 -9.59 14.65
C THR A 480 7.01 -10.02 13.34
N GLN A 481 7.53 -9.63 12.18
CA GLN A 481 6.95 -10.02 10.89
C GLN A 481 7.23 -11.47 10.54
N ILE A 482 8.35 -12.03 11.00
CA ILE A 482 8.62 -13.47 10.91
C ILE A 482 7.66 -14.26 11.81
N PHE A 483 7.32 -13.69 12.98
CA PHE A 483 6.30 -14.27 13.84
C PHE A 483 4.91 -14.25 13.20
N PHE A 484 4.55 -13.18 12.47
CA PHE A 484 3.32 -13.15 11.68
C PHE A 484 3.28 -14.26 10.61
N LEU A 485 4.39 -14.48 9.88
CA LEU A 485 4.50 -15.58 8.92
C LEU A 485 4.21 -16.94 9.58
N PHE A 486 4.77 -17.17 10.77
CA PHE A 486 4.50 -18.38 11.54
C PHE A 486 3.01 -18.56 11.84
N ILE A 487 2.30 -17.49 12.25
CA ILE A 487 0.86 -17.53 12.51
C ILE A 487 0.07 -17.88 11.25
N VAL A 488 0.39 -17.25 10.12
CA VAL A 488 -0.26 -17.51 8.83
C VAL A 488 -0.05 -18.96 8.39
N ILE A 489 1.19 -19.47 8.46
CA ILE A 489 1.50 -20.86 8.13
C ILE A 489 0.78 -21.83 9.06
N LYS A 490 0.74 -21.55 10.38
CA LYS A 490 0.01 -22.36 11.37
C LYS A 490 -1.46 -22.47 10.97
N CYS A 491 -2.09 -21.34 10.63
CA CYS A 491 -3.50 -21.27 10.20
C CYS A 491 -3.76 -22.01 8.88
N ILE A 492 -2.86 -21.89 7.89
CA ILE A 492 -2.96 -22.63 6.62
C ILE A 492 -2.88 -24.15 6.84
N ARG A 493 -2.02 -24.59 7.77
CA ARG A 493 -1.80 -26.02 8.05
C ARG A 493 -2.89 -26.63 8.93
N GLY A 494 -3.75 -25.82 9.55
CA GLY A 494 -4.87 -26.29 10.34
C GLY A 494 -5.28 -25.30 11.42
N GLY A 495 -6.19 -25.73 12.28
CA GLY A 495 -6.78 -24.92 13.34
C GLY A 495 -8.21 -25.38 13.60
N ALA A 496 -8.94 -24.64 14.43
CA ALA A 496 -10.37 -24.87 14.55
C ALA A 496 -11.04 -24.55 13.20
N PRO A 497 -11.95 -25.40 12.68
CA PRO A 497 -12.69 -25.09 11.45
C PRO A 497 -13.39 -23.74 11.55
N ALA A 498 -13.20 -22.89 10.56
CA ALA A 498 -13.84 -21.59 10.51
C ALA A 498 -15.27 -21.72 9.99
N PRO A 499 -16.29 -21.15 10.67
CA PRO A 499 -17.62 -21.06 10.09
C PRO A 499 -17.63 -20.12 8.87
N ALA A 500 -18.72 -20.16 8.09
CA ALA A 500 -18.90 -19.24 6.96
C ALA A 500 -18.83 -17.77 7.38
N LYS A 501 -19.38 -17.45 8.56
CA LYS A 501 -19.34 -16.14 9.21
C LYS A 501 -18.68 -16.27 10.59
N PRO A 502 -17.36 -16.08 10.71
CA PRO A 502 -16.63 -16.22 11.98
C PRO A 502 -16.82 -15.04 12.94
N TRP A 503 -17.27 -13.89 12.44
CA TRP A 503 -17.45 -12.67 13.25
C TRP A 503 -18.94 -12.31 13.32
N ASP A 504 -19.50 -12.19 14.53
CA ASP A 504 -20.94 -12.02 14.73
C ASP A 504 -21.53 -10.81 14.00
N GLY A 505 -20.83 -9.67 14.06
CA GLY A 505 -21.27 -8.43 13.41
C GLY A 505 -20.83 -8.28 11.95
N ALA A 506 -20.13 -9.26 11.36
CA ALA A 506 -19.75 -9.17 9.96
C ALA A 506 -20.98 -9.21 9.04
N GLU A 507 -21.02 -8.28 8.10
CA GLU A 507 -22.06 -8.17 7.08
C GLU A 507 -21.41 -8.12 5.70
N GLY A 508 -22.10 -8.61 4.68
CA GLY A 508 -21.61 -8.65 3.31
C GLY A 508 -21.80 -10.01 2.64
N LEU A 509 -21.75 -10.02 1.30
CA LEU A 509 -21.97 -11.21 0.48
C LEU A 509 -20.85 -12.25 0.68
N GLU A 510 -19.64 -11.81 1.02
CA GLU A 510 -18.48 -12.66 1.28
C GLU A 510 -18.66 -13.58 2.50
N TRP A 511 -19.60 -13.27 3.39
CA TRP A 511 -19.92 -14.08 4.57
C TRP A 511 -21.08 -15.05 4.34
N SER A 512 -21.76 -14.97 3.18
CA SER A 512 -22.82 -15.91 2.80
C SER A 512 -22.29 -17.23 2.24
N VAL A 513 -20.98 -17.28 1.94
CA VAL A 513 -20.32 -18.43 1.30
C VAL A 513 -19.49 -19.22 2.30
N PRO A 514 -19.22 -20.52 2.08
CA PRO A 514 -18.42 -21.35 2.97
C PRO A 514 -17.01 -20.81 3.25
N SER A 515 -16.37 -21.35 4.29
CA SER A 515 -14.94 -21.15 4.62
C SER A 515 -14.25 -22.52 4.55
N PRO A 516 -13.23 -22.73 3.70
CA PRO A 516 -12.66 -21.76 2.76
C PRO A 516 -13.65 -21.43 1.63
N ALA A 517 -13.50 -20.23 1.06
CA ALA A 517 -14.35 -19.81 -0.06
C ALA A 517 -14.25 -20.81 -1.24
N PRO A 518 -15.39 -21.24 -1.83
CA PRO A 518 -15.38 -22.12 -3.00
C PRO A 518 -14.58 -21.53 -4.16
N TYR A 519 -13.97 -22.39 -4.99
CA TYR A 519 -13.17 -21.96 -6.13
C TYR A 519 -13.99 -21.09 -7.11
N HIS A 520 -15.23 -21.48 -7.39
CA HIS A 520 -16.24 -20.64 -8.05
C HIS A 520 -17.36 -20.34 -7.05
N THR A 521 -17.71 -19.06 -6.88
CA THR A 521 -18.61 -18.63 -5.81
C THR A 521 -20.03 -18.35 -6.31
N PHE A 522 -20.24 -17.29 -7.10
CA PHE A 522 -21.57 -16.84 -7.53
C PHE A 522 -21.85 -17.22 -8.99
N GLN A 523 -22.12 -18.49 -9.27
CA GLN A 523 -22.58 -18.91 -10.61
C GLN A 523 -23.93 -18.26 -10.95
N THR A 524 -24.83 -18.20 -9.96
CA THR A 524 -26.03 -17.38 -10.00
C THR A 524 -25.82 -16.17 -9.09
N PRO A 525 -25.88 -14.94 -9.62
CA PRO A 525 -25.73 -13.73 -8.80
C PRO A 525 -26.80 -13.66 -7.69
N PRO A 526 -26.44 -13.30 -6.46
CA PRO A 526 -27.43 -13.08 -5.41
C PRO A 526 -28.26 -11.82 -5.73
N GLU A 527 -29.55 -11.81 -5.37
CA GLU A 527 -30.35 -10.58 -5.45
C GLU A 527 -30.09 -9.69 -4.22
N VAL A 528 -29.66 -8.46 -4.46
CA VAL A 528 -29.47 -7.45 -3.40
C VAL A 528 -30.67 -6.51 -3.38
N LYS A 529 -31.42 -6.51 -2.28
CA LYS A 529 -32.64 -5.69 -2.14
C LYS A 529 -32.36 -4.24 -1.75
#